data_AF-W1X6T6-F1
#
_entry.id   AF-W1X6T6-F1
#
_cell.length_a   1.000
_cell.length_b   1.000
_cell.length_c   1.000
_cell.angle_alpha   90.00
_cell.angle_beta   90.00
_cell.angle_gamma   90.00
#
_symmetry.space_group_name_H-M   'P 1'
#
loop_
_entity.id
_entity.type
_entity.pdbx_description
1 polymer ?
#
loop_
_entity_poly.entity_id
_entity_poly.type
_entity_poly.pdbx_seq_one_letter_code
_entity_poly.pdbx_strand_id
1 'polypeptide(L)'
;KDGYNSYLATSPDGSSTGFGATLLIIDDIIKNAEEAYNENVKESHWSWFTNTMLSRLEEGGKIIIIMTRWASDDLAGRAIEHFKDDPKFKSKVIMMKAVQEDGSMLCPEVLSKD
;
A
#
# COMPACT_ATOMS: atom_id res chain seq x y z
N LYS A 1 -24.54 -21.82 11.57
CA LYS A 1 -23.69 -20.75 12.13
C LYS A 1 -22.28 -21.14 11.76
N ASP A 2 -21.58 -20.33 10.96
CA ASP A 2 -20.11 -20.28 10.80
C ASP A 2 -19.84 -19.55 9.49
N GLY A 3 -19.92 -18.22 9.55
CA GLY A 3 -19.46 -17.37 8.45
C GLY A 3 -17.95 -17.40 8.47
N TYR A 4 -17.33 -18.17 7.57
CA TYR A 4 -15.93 -17.99 7.24
C TYR A 4 -15.79 -16.59 6.65
N ASN A 5 -15.26 -15.64 7.44
CA ASN A 5 -14.89 -14.33 6.91
C ASN A 5 -13.72 -14.57 5.94
N SER A 6 -14.00 -14.55 4.64
CA SER A 6 -12.97 -14.67 3.59
C SER A 6 -12.24 -13.36 3.34
N TYR A 7 -12.67 -12.27 3.98
CA TYR A 7 -12.15 -10.92 3.78
C TYR A 7 -12.29 -10.11 5.08
N LEU A 8 -11.31 -9.25 5.34
CA LEU A 8 -11.29 -8.28 6.42
C LEU A 8 -10.88 -6.91 5.87
N ALA A 9 -11.75 -5.91 6.02
CA ALA A 9 -11.41 -4.51 5.82
C ALA A 9 -11.04 -3.88 7.17
N THR A 10 -9.87 -3.25 7.24
CA THR A 10 -9.40 -2.59 8.47
C THR A 10 -8.51 -1.40 8.12
N SER A 11 -8.12 -0.62 9.12
CA SER A 11 -7.24 0.54 9.01
C SER A 11 -6.03 0.38 9.95
N PRO A 12 -5.02 1.27 9.91
CA PRO A 12 -3.91 1.23 10.86
C PRO A 12 -4.32 1.15 12.34
N ASP A 13 -5.43 1.79 12.69
CA ASP A 13 -6.00 1.80 14.05
C ASP A 13 -7.03 0.68 14.29
N GLY A 14 -7.37 -0.09 13.26
CA GLY A 14 -8.36 -1.16 13.32
C GLY A 14 -7.77 -2.51 13.72
N SER A 15 -8.59 -3.37 14.34
CA SER A 15 -8.14 -4.71 14.74
C SER A 15 -7.97 -5.64 13.54
N SER A 16 -6.86 -6.39 13.51
CA SER A 16 -6.60 -7.50 12.58
C SER A 16 -6.20 -8.79 13.31
N THR A 17 -6.36 -8.83 14.63
CA THR A 17 -5.85 -9.92 15.47
C THR A 17 -6.53 -11.25 15.17
N GLY A 18 -5.71 -12.27 14.90
CA GLY A 18 -6.18 -13.63 14.62
C GLY A 18 -6.68 -13.84 13.19
N PHE A 19 -6.53 -12.84 12.31
CA PHE A 19 -6.91 -12.94 10.91
C PHE A 19 -5.68 -13.05 10.00
N GLY A 20 -5.38 -14.27 9.53
CA GLY A 20 -4.34 -14.51 8.53
C GLY A 20 -4.79 -14.06 7.12
N ALA A 21 -3.83 -13.81 6.24
CA ALA A 21 -4.09 -13.40 4.88
C ALA A 21 -3.13 -14.06 3.88
N THR A 22 -3.69 -14.68 2.84
CA THR A 22 -2.94 -15.10 1.64
C THR A 22 -2.85 -13.97 0.61
N LEU A 23 -3.70 -12.96 0.71
CA LEU A 23 -3.65 -11.73 -0.09
C LEU A 23 -3.90 -10.53 0.82
N LEU A 24 -2.92 -9.62 0.86
CA LEU A 24 -2.96 -8.40 1.65
C LEU A 24 -2.95 -7.21 0.69
N ILE A 25 -3.99 -6.40 0.73
CA ILE A 25 -4.12 -5.20 -0.10
C ILE A 25 -4.07 -3.98 0.80
N ILE A 26 -3.20 -3.03 0.47
CA ILE A 26 -3.11 -1.73 1.11
C ILE A 26 -3.46 -0.69 0.06
N ASP A 27 -4.55 0.02 0.31
CA ASP A 27 -5.05 1.08 -0.56
C ASP A 27 -4.86 2.44 0.11
N ASP A 28 -4.25 3.36 -0.64
CA ASP A 28 -4.03 4.79 -0.36
C ASP A 28 -4.11 5.22 1.12
N ILE A 29 -3.05 4.94 1.89
CA ILE A 29 -3.06 5.21 3.33
C ILE A 29 -2.80 6.68 3.69
N ILE A 30 -2.31 7.48 2.75
CA ILE A 30 -1.99 8.90 2.96
C ILE A 30 -3.18 9.71 2.47
N LYS A 31 -3.84 10.42 3.38
CA LYS A 31 -5.11 11.10 3.07
C LYS A 31 -4.91 12.46 2.42
N ASN A 32 -3.80 13.12 2.74
CA ASN A 32 -3.56 14.50 2.31
C ASN A 32 -2.07 14.86 2.36
N ALA A 33 -1.77 16.06 1.86
CA ALA A 33 -0.42 16.61 1.85
C ALA A 33 0.17 16.77 3.26
N GLU A 34 -0.63 17.10 4.28
CA GLU A 34 -0.14 17.26 5.65
C GLU A 34 0.42 15.93 6.19
N GLU A 35 -0.30 14.83 6.01
CA GLU A 35 0.17 13.49 6.37
C GLU A 35 1.42 13.09 5.55
N ALA A 36 1.47 13.45 4.26
CA ALA A 36 2.62 13.17 3.39
C ALA A 36 3.91 13.85 3.86
N TYR A 37 3.81 15.07 4.39
CA TYR A 37 4.95 15.83 4.90
C TYR A 37 5.25 15.57 6.38
N ASN A 38 4.43 14.77 7.06
CA ASN A 38 4.63 14.44 8.46
C ASN A 38 5.42 13.13 8.62
N GLU A 39 6.68 13.25 9.05
CA GLU A 39 7.58 12.12 9.26
C GLU A 39 7.04 11.10 10.27
N ASN A 40 6.40 11.57 11.35
CA ASN A 40 5.84 10.67 12.37
C ASN A 40 4.68 9.83 11.82
N VAL A 41 3.86 10.41 10.94
CA VAL A 41 2.76 9.70 10.28
C VAL A 41 3.31 8.67 9.29
N LYS A 42 4.31 9.03 8.48
CA LYS A 42 4.96 8.05 7.57
C LYS A 42 5.65 6.92 8.33
N GLU A 43 6.28 7.23 9.48
CA GLU A 43 6.89 6.22 10.34
C GLU A 43 5.84 5.31 10.98
N SER A 44 4.71 5.85 11.46
CA SER A 44 3.64 5.03 12.04
C SER A 44 3.03 4.09 10.99
N HIS A 45 2.85 4.56 9.76
CA HIS A 45 2.43 3.74 8.63
C HIS A 45 3.40 2.60 8.32
N TRP A 46 4.72 2.89 8.32
CA TRP A 46 5.75 1.89 8.11
C TRP A 46 5.80 0.85 9.24
N SER A 47 5.72 1.31 10.49
CA SER A 47 5.67 0.45 11.68
C SER A 47 4.44 -0.44 11.66
N TRP A 48 3.27 0.10 11.35
CA TRP A 48 2.05 -0.69 11.20
C TRP A 48 2.18 -1.76 10.11
N PHE A 49 2.73 -1.39 8.94
CA PHE A 49 2.94 -2.34 7.85
C PHE A 49 3.86 -3.50 8.28
N THR A 50 5.02 -3.17 8.82
CA THR A 50 6.07 -4.16 9.14
C THR A 50 5.76 -4.99 10.39
N ASN A 51 5.25 -4.38 11.45
CA ASN A 51 5.01 -5.06 12.72
C ASN A 51 3.64 -5.74 12.79
N THR A 52 2.63 -5.19 12.12
CA THR A 52 1.26 -5.73 12.18
C THR A 52 0.92 -6.49 10.91
N MET A 53 0.96 -5.84 9.74
CA MET A 53 0.42 -6.40 8.51
C MET A 53 1.25 -7.57 7.98
N LEU A 54 2.59 -7.45 7.96
CA LEU A 54 3.46 -8.56 7.54
C LEU A 54 3.30 -9.80 8.42
N SER A 55 3.01 -9.64 9.72
CA SER A 55 2.77 -10.77 10.63
C SER A 55 1.51 -11.57 10.30
N ARG A 56 0.59 -11.00 9.52
CA ARG A 56 -0.65 -11.66 9.06
C ARG A 56 -0.47 -12.41 7.75
N LEU A 57 0.60 -12.15 7.01
CA LEU A 57 0.83 -12.78 5.73
C LEU A 57 1.18 -14.26 5.93
N GLU A 58 0.34 -15.14 5.39
CA GLU A 58 0.57 -16.58 5.42
C GLU A 58 1.63 -17.01 4.39
N GLU A 59 2.12 -18.25 4.52
CA GLU A 59 3.12 -18.78 3.59
C GLU A 59 2.63 -18.74 2.14
N GLY A 60 3.47 -18.21 1.25
CA GLY A 60 3.12 -18.01 -0.17
C GLY A 60 2.15 -16.85 -0.44
N GLY A 61 1.78 -16.09 0.60
CA GLY A 61 0.92 -14.92 0.48
C GLY A 61 1.52 -13.80 -0.37
N LYS A 62 0.64 -12.93 -0.87
CA LYS A 62 1.02 -11.76 -1.68
C LYS A 62 0.59 -10.46 -1.04
N ILE A 63 1.41 -9.44 -1.22
CA ILE A 63 1.11 -8.07 -0.81
C ILE A 63 0.93 -7.23 -2.07
N ILE A 64 -0.12 -6.42 -2.10
CA ILE A 64 -0.37 -5.41 -3.13
C ILE A 64 -0.52 -4.07 -2.43
N ILE A 65 0.35 -3.12 -2.76
CA ILE A 65 0.26 -1.74 -2.30
C ILE A 65 -0.15 -0.90 -3.50
N ILE A 66 -1.29 -0.22 -3.38
CA ILE A 66 -1.84 0.69 -4.40
C ILE A 66 -1.99 2.04 -3.72
N MET A 67 -1.26 3.05 -4.19
CA MET A 67 -1.36 4.39 -3.62
C MET A 67 -0.86 5.44 -4.60
N THR A 68 -1.29 6.68 -4.38
CA THR A 68 -0.64 7.82 -5.02
C THR A 68 0.68 8.07 -4.31
N ARG A 69 1.78 8.20 -5.07
CA ARG A 69 3.09 8.54 -4.48
C ARG A 69 3.09 10.02 -4.10
N TRP A 70 3.23 10.30 -2.81
CA TRP A 70 3.27 11.66 -2.26
C TRP A 70 4.69 12.09 -1.87
N ALA A 71 5.54 11.13 -1.49
CA ALA A 71 6.90 11.40 -1.06
C ALA A 71 7.83 10.23 -1.45
N SER A 72 9.13 10.50 -1.56
CA SER A 72 10.11 9.43 -1.85
C SER A 72 10.14 8.35 -0.76
N ASP A 73 9.84 8.72 0.48
CA ASP A 73 9.86 7.89 1.68
C ASP A 73 8.45 7.59 2.23
N ASP A 74 7.40 7.70 1.42
CA ASP A 74 6.08 7.16 1.75
C ASP A 74 6.11 5.61 1.86
N LEU A 75 5.00 4.98 2.25
CA LEU A 75 4.94 3.54 2.48
C LEU A 75 5.46 2.74 1.28
N ALA A 76 4.99 3.06 0.06
CA ALA A 76 5.44 2.37 -1.15
C ALA A 76 6.92 2.61 -1.42
N GLY A 77 7.42 3.85 -1.26
CA GLY A 77 8.84 4.17 -1.37
C GLY A 77 9.72 3.33 -0.44
N ARG A 78 9.33 3.24 0.84
CA ARG A 78 10.02 2.43 1.84
C ARG A 78 9.94 0.93 1.53
N ALA A 79 8.78 0.43 1.11
CA ALA A 79 8.61 -0.97 0.75
C ALA A 79 9.47 -1.37 -0.46
N ILE A 80 9.53 -0.51 -1.50
CA ILE A 80 10.41 -0.73 -2.66
C ILE A 80 11.86 -0.85 -2.20
N GLU A 81 12.34 0.10 -1.40
CA GLU A 81 13.72 0.10 -0.93
C GLU A 81 14.03 -1.09 -0.01
N HIS A 82 13.10 -1.44 0.89
CA HIS A 82 13.28 -2.52 1.85
C HIS A 82 13.33 -3.91 1.20
N PHE A 83 12.51 -4.15 0.17
CA PHE A 83 12.40 -5.46 -0.49
C PHE A 83 13.18 -5.59 -1.80
N LYS A 84 13.87 -4.54 -2.27
CA LYS A 84 14.53 -4.56 -3.60
C LYS A 84 15.53 -5.71 -3.79
N ASP A 85 16.23 -6.09 -2.72
CA ASP A 85 17.29 -7.10 -2.73
C ASP A 85 16.87 -8.39 -2.00
N ASP A 86 15.60 -8.50 -1.59
CA ASP A 86 15.13 -9.68 -0.87
C ASP A 86 14.84 -10.83 -1.85
N PRO A 87 15.57 -11.96 -1.79
CA PRO A 87 15.36 -13.08 -2.71
C PRO A 87 14.01 -13.79 -2.50
N LYS A 88 13.37 -13.63 -1.33
CA LYS A 88 12.05 -14.18 -0.99
C LYS A 88 10.93 -13.25 -1.44
N PHE A 89 11.15 -11.94 -1.38
CA PHE A 89 10.16 -10.94 -1.81
C PHE A 89 10.51 -10.37 -3.18
N LYS A 90 10.04 -11.05 -4.24
CA LYS A 90 10.12 -10.55 -5.61
C LYS A 90 9.17 -9.37 -5.80
N SER A 91 9.63 -8.16 -5.54
CA SER A 91 8.86 -6.94 -5.77
C SER A 91 8.71 -6.65 -7.27
N LYS A 92 7.51 -6.23 -7.67
CA LYS A 92 7.23 -5.69 -9.00
C LYS A 92 6.62 -4.31 -8.82
N VAL A 93 7.31 -3.29 -9.33
CA VAL A 93 6.85 -1.91 -9.29
C VAL A 93 6.17 -1.56 -10.60
N ILE A 94 4.93 -1.08 -10.53
CA ILE A 94 4.18 -0.57 -11.68
C ILE A 94 3.86 0.89 -11.37
N MET A 95 4.38 1.81 -12.18
CA MET A 95 4.11 3.24 -12.04
C MET A 95 3.26 3.70 -13.21
N MET A 96 2.14 4.35 -12.90
CA MET A 96 1.27 4.99 -13.88
C MET A 96 1.22 6.47 -13.55
N LYS A 97 1.71 7.32 -14.47
CA LYS A 97 1.62 8.78 -14.31
C LYS A 97 0.19 9.21 -14.59
N ALA A 98 -0.38 10.10 -13.78
CA ALA A 98 -1.71 10.66 -14.03
C ALA A 98 -1.76 11.46 -15.34
N VAL A 99 -0.69 12.21 -15.62
CA VAL A 99 -0.44 12.91 -16.89
C VAL A 99 0.77 12.28 -17.56
N GLN A 100 0.60 11.81 -18.79
CA GLN A 100 1.67 11.23 -19.60
C GLN A 100 2.62 12.30 -20.13
N GLU A 101 3.72 11.87 -20.73
CA GLU A 101 4.74 12.78 -21.29
C GLU A 101 4.25 13.60 -22.47
N ASP A 102 3.28 13.08 -23.22
CA ASP A 102 2.57 13.80 -24.29
C ASP A 102 1.47 14.75 -23.77
N GLY A 103 1.31 14.83 -22.44
CA GLY A 103 0.32 15.66 -21.78
C GLY A 103 -1.10 15.10 -21.81
N SER A 104 -1.32 13.87 -22.28
CA SER A 104 -2.58 13.16 -22.17
C SER A 104 -2.81 12.63 -20.75
N MET A 105 -4.08 12.47 -20.36
CA MET A 105 -4.45 11.89 -19.07
C MET A 105 -4.38 10.36 -19.14
N LEU A 106 -3.99 9.70 -18.05
CA LEU A 106 -3.95 8.23 -17.94
C LEU A 106 -5.30 7.58 -18.28
N CYS A 107 -6.38 8.19 -17.82
CA CYS A 107 -7.74 7.76 -18.08
C CYS A 107 -8.61 8.99 -18.40
N PRO A 108 -8.66 9.42 -19.67
CA PRO A 108 -9.42 10.60 -20.08
C PRO A 108 -10.92 10.50 -19.79
N GLU A 109 -11.46 9.29 -19.67
CA GLU A 109 -12.86 9.02 -19.32
C GLU A 109 -13.19 9.33 -17.85
N VAL A 110 -12.20 9.26 -16.96
CA VAL A 110 -12.37 9.52 -15.52
C VAL A 110 -12.06 10.96 -15.17
N LEU A 111 -10.98 11.51 -15.76
CA LEU A 111 -10.58 12.89 -15.54
C LEU A 111 -10.03 13.46 -16.85
N SER A 112 -10.79 14.38 -17.45
CA SER A 112 -10.30 15.23 -18.53
C SER A 112 -9.27 16.21 -18.01
N LYS A 113 -8.41 16.70 -18.91
CA LYS A 113 -7.40 17.71 -18.58
C LYS A 113 -8.03 19.09 -18.25
N ASP A 114 -9.28 19.27 -18.64
CA ASP A 114 -10.11 20.46 -18.47
C ASP A 114 -11.05 20.34 -17.27
#